data_AF-A0A1W9UAW1-F1
#
_entry.id   AF-A0A1W9UAW1-F1
#
_cell.length_a   1.000
_cell.length_b   1.000
_cell.length_c   1.000
_cell.angle_alpha   90.00
_cell.angle_beta   90.00
_cell.angle_gamma   90.00
#
_symmetry.space_group_name_H-M   'P 1'
#
loop_
_entity.id
_entity.type
_entity.pdbx_description
1 polymer ?
#
loop_
_entity_poly.entity_id
_entity_poly.type
_entity_poly.pdbx_seq_one_letter_code
_entity_poly.pdbx_strand_id
1 'polypeptide(L)'
;VWAHNTHVGDARSTAMQQYGMESLGHLLRQQMGAKNVLLLGQTCFNGTVYAARNWAGTATVLPIPPAPDNSVEGLLHRSGIKLGMWLFTPDHRATALNSPRGQRAIGVSYDPSRDATDNYVPTRLTQRYDALIFIDTTTAVAPIN
;
A
#
# COMPACT_ATOMS: atom_id res chain seq x y z
N VAL A 1 -4.39 14.96 -2.83
CA VAL A 1 -4.94 14.45 -1.55
C VAL A 1 -3.89 13.54 -0.92
N TRP A 2 -3.49 13.80 0.32
CA TRP A 2 -2.58 12.92 1.06
C TRP A 2 -3.41 12.10 2.04
N ALA A 3 -3.41 10.77 1.90
CA ALA A 3 -4.04 9.86 2.85
C ALA A 3 -3.39 8.47 2.75
N HIS A 4 -3.70 7.59 3.71
CA HIS A 4 -3.22 6.22 3.72
C HIS A 4 -3.66 5.44 2.45
N ASN A 5 -2.88 4.44 2.04
CA ASN A 5 -3.12 3.60 0.84
C ASN A 5 -4.54 3.00 0.74
N THR A 6 -5.17 2.71 1.88
CA THR A 6 -6.55 2.20 1.95
C THR A 6 -7.59 3.27 1.58
N HIS A 7 -7.26 4.55 1.71
CA HIS A 7 -8.11 5.68 1.31
C HIS A 7 -7.78 6.22 -0.08
N VAL A 8 -6.51 6.21 -0.51
CA VAL A 8 -6.14 6.74 -1.84
C VAL A 8 -6.29 5.74 -2.98
N GLY A 9 -6.07 4.44 -2.76
CA GLY A 9 -6.19 3.45 -3.84
C GLY A 9 -7.64 3.27 -4.29
N ASP A 10 -7.89 2.84 -5.52
CA ASP A 10 -9.25 2.57 -6.01
C ASP A 10 -9.84 1.32 -5.33
N ALA A 11 -10.84 1.51 -4.47
CA ALA A 11 -11.45 0.43 -3.68
C ALA A 11 -12.08 -0.68 -4.53
N ARG A 12 -12.48 -0.41 -5.79
CA ARG A 12 -13.00 -1.43 -6.71
C ARG A 12 -11.98 -2.49 -7.08
N SER A 13 -10.70 -2.22 -6.80
CA SER A 13 -9.57 -3.08 -7.16
C SER A 13 -8.99 -3.80 -5.94
N THR A 14 -9.74 -3.84 -4.83
CA THR A 14 -9.40 -4.53 -3.59
C THR A 14 -10.61 -5.31 -3.07
N ALA A 15 -10.41 -6.11 -2.01
CA ALA A 15 -11.51 -6.76 -1.30
C ALA A 15 -12.54 -5.78 -0.70
N MET A 16 -12.20 -4.48 -0.58
CA MET A 16 -13.09 -3.46 -0.03
C MET A 16 -14.40 -3.35 -0.80
N GLN A 17 -14.37 -3.53 -2.13
CA GLN A 17 -15.58 -3.53 -2.96
C GLN A 17 -16.58 -4.59 -2.52
N GLN A 18 -16.10 -5.78 -2.14
CA GLN A 18 -16.95 -6.89 -1.70
C GLN A 18 -17.69 -6.58 -0.41
N TYR A 19 -17.16 -5.66 0.39
CA TYR A 19 -17.75 -5.17 1.63
C TYR A 19 -18.47 -3.83 1.47
N GLY A 20 -18.70 -3.36 0.23
CA GLY A 20 -19.38 -2.10 -0.04
C GLY A 20 -18.61 -0.85 0.42
N MET A 21 -17.30 -0.99 0.69
CA MET A 21 -16.47 0.12 1.15
C MET A 21 -15.93 0.94 -0.02
N GLU A 22 -16.03 2.26 0.09
CA GLU A 22 -15.50 3.21 -0.87
C GLU A 22 -14.22 3.86 -0.35
N SER A 23 -13.32 4.21 -1.26
CA SER A 23 -12.12 4.98 -0.96
C SER A 23 -12.23 6.38 -1.53
N LEU A 24 -11.47 7.34 -0.99
CA LEU A 24 -11.40 8.70 -1.53
C LEU A 24 -10.97 8.67 -3.01
N GLY A 25 -10.02 7.79 -3.37
CA GLY A 25 -9.60 7.61 -4.76
C GLY A 25 -10.73 7.17 -5.69
N HIS A 26 -11.58 6.23 -5.24
CA HIS A 26 -12.79 5.84 -5.97
C HIS A 26 -13.69 7.04 -6.19
N LEU A 27 -14.08 7.72 -5.10
CA LEU A 27 -15.06 8.80 -5.11
C LEU A 27 -14.59 9.97 -6.00
N LEU A 28 -13.33 10.37 -5.88
CA LEU A 28 -12.74 11.40 -6.72
C LEU A 28 -12.78 11.03 -8.20
N ARG A 29 -12.47 9.78 -8.55
CA ARG A 29 -12.55 9.32 -9.94
C ARG A 29 -13.99 9.24 -10.45
N GLN A 30 -14.94 8.89 -9.60
CA GLN A 30 -16.36 8.88 -9.96
C GLN A 30 -16.86 10.30 -10.25
N GLN A 31 -16.49 11.27 -9.42
CA GLN A 31 -16.95 12.65 -9.54
C GLN A 31 -16.21 13.45 -10.63
N MET A 32 -14.90 13.26 -10.77
CA MET A 32 -14.04 14.09 -11.62
C MET A 32 -13.58 13.36 -12.90
N GLY A 33 -13.82 12.06 -13.01
CA GLY A 33 -13.34 11.22 -14.11
C GLY A 33 -11.90 10.73 -13.92
N ALA A 34 -11.64 9.49 -14.34
CA ALA A 34 -10.35 8.82 -14.11
C ALA A 34 -9.14 9.53 -14.74
N LYS A 35 -9.33 10.27 -15.84
CA LYS A 35 -8.24 11.02 -16.51
C LYS A 35 -7.77 12.25 -15.72
N ASN A 36 -8.59 12.75 -14.79
CA ASN A 36 -8.32 13.96 -14.01
C ASN A 36 -7.79 13.65 -12.60
N VAL A 37 -7.69 12.37 -12.24
CA VAL A 37 -7.32 11.93 -10.89
C VAL A 37 -6.27 10.83 -10.97
N LEU A 38 -5.03 11.20 -10.64
CA LEU A 38 -3.91 10.28 -10.50
C LEU A 38 -3.89 9.66 -9.09
N LEU A 39 -3.88 8.33 -9.02
CA LEU A 39 -3.76 7.59 -7.76
C LEU A 39 -2.33 7.05 -7.59
N LEU A 40 -1.64 7.56 -6.58
CA LEU A 40 -0.27 7.17 -6.23
C LEU A 40 -0.28 6.36 -4.93
N GLY A 41 0.22 5.13 -5.00
CA GLY A 41 0.45 4.29 -3.83
C GLY A 41 1.90 4.33 -3.36
N GLN A 42 2.15 3.84 -2.15
CA GLN A 42 3.50 3.63 -1.62
C GLN A 42 3.62 2.23 -1.01
N THR A 43 4.79 1.58 -1.06
CA THR A 43 5.04 0.39 -0.25
C THR A 43 6.51 0.22 0.14
N CYS A 44 6.79 -0.68 1.09
CA CYS A 44 8.13 -1.00 1.56
C CYS A 44 8.28 -2.48 1.94
N PHE A 45 9.50 -3.02 1.76
CA PHE A 45 9.78 -4.43 2.03
C PHE A 45 10.05 -4.71 3.51
N ASN A 46 10.84 -3.89 4.17
CA ASN A 46 11.09 -3.96 5.61
C ASN A 46 11.45 -2.58 6.19
N GLY A 47 11.83 -2.55 7.47
CA GLY A 47 12.35 -1.34 8.10
C GLY A 47 11.74 -1.07 9.46
N THR A 48 11.40 0.18 9.72
CA THR A 48 10.73 0.60 10.96
C THR A 48 9.61 1.61 10.66
N VAL A 49 8.60 1.63 11.53
CA VAL A 49 7.45 2.53 11.46
C VAL A 49 7.19 3.15 12.84
N TYR A 50 6.64 4.35 12.87
CA TYR A 50 6.13 4.94 14.12
C TYR A 50 4.63 4.67 14.23
N ALA A 51 4.24 3.76 15.13
CA ALA A 51 2.85 3.34 15.31
C ALA A 51 2.60 2.82 16.73
N ALA A 52 1.34 2.71 17.15
CA ALA A 52 0.97 2.10 18.41
C ALA A 52 0.75 0.59 18.23
N ARG A 53 0.99 -0.23 19.25
CA ARG A 53 0.66 -1.67 19.15
C ARG A 53 -0.85 -1.94 19.11
N ASN A 54 -1.62 -1.12 19.80
CA ASN A 54 -3.06 -1.25 19.93
C ASN A 54 -3.74 0.11 19.67
N TRP A 55 -5.03 0.07 19.38
CA TRP A 55 -5.83 1.29 19.26
C TRP A 55 -5.76 2.13 20.55
N ALA A 56 -5.63 3.45 20.39
CA ALA A 56 -5.41 4.40 21.49
C ALA A 56 -4.16 4.14 22.36
N GLY A 57 -3.24 3.25 21.94
CA GLY A 57 -1.97 3.05 22.61
C GLY A 57 -0.95 4.14 22.29
N THR A 58 0.12 4.20 23.09
CA THR A 58 1.25 5.09 22.83
C THR A 58 2.01 4.62 21.58
N ALA A 59 2.21 5.53 20.63
CA ALA A 59 3.01 5.26 19.45
C ALA A 59 4.49 5.14 19.81
N THR A 60 5.16 4.18 19.19
CA THR A 60 6.59 3.89 19.38
C THR A 60 7.19 3.49 18.04
N VAL A 61 8.53 3.44 17.97
CA VAL A 61 9.20 2.84 16.81
C VAL A 61 9.02 1.32 16.87
N LEU A 62 8.38 0.77 15.84
CA LEU A 62 8.12 -0.65 15.70
C LEU A 62 8.86 -1.21 14.48
N PRO A 63 9.41 -2.44 14.55
CA PRO A 63 10.03 -3.09 13.41
C PRO A 63 8.98 -3.52 12.39
N ILE A 64 9.31 -3.38 11.11
CA ILE A 64 8.58 -3.96 10.00
C ILE A 64 9.39 -5.19 9.55
N PRO A 65 8.88 -6.43 9.75
CA PRO A 65 9.57 -7.63 9.30
C PRO A 65 9.64 -7.67 7.76
N PRO A 66 10.52 -8.49 7.17
CA PRO A 66 10.51 -8.74 5.73
C PRO A 66 9.12 -9.13 5.22
N ALA A 67 8.71 -8.57 4.09
CA ALA A 67 7.45 -8.93 3.47
C ALA A 67 7.49 -10.35 2.87
N PRO A 68 6.37 -11.08 2.80
CA PRO A 68 6.29 -12.38 2.14
C PRO A 68 6.73 -12.31 0.68
N ASP A 69 7.42 -13.35 0.21
CA ASP A 69 7.96 -13.40 -1.15
C ASP A 69 6.90 -13.28 -2.26
N ASN A 70 5.68 -13.71 -1.99
CA ASN A 70 4.57 -13.66 -2.95
C ASN A 70 3.78 -12.35 -2.91
N SER A 71 4.11 -11.42 -2.01
CA SER A 71 3.51 -10.08 -1.92
C SER A 71 4.04 -9.15 -3.01
N VAL A 72 3.40 -7.97 -3.15
CA VAL A 72 3.90 -6.91 -4.05
C VAL A 72 5.31 -6.49 -3.64
N GLU A 73 5.52 -6.29 -2.34
CA GLU A 73 6.78 -5.87 -1.74
C GLU A 73 7.88 -6.91 -1.95
N GLY A 74 7.59 -8.20 -1.74
CA GLY A 74 8.57 -9.28 -1.96
C GLY A 74 9.03 -9.37 -3.42
N LEU A 75 8.12 -9.16 -4.38
CA LEU A 75 8.49 -9.11 -5.80
C LEU A 75 9.37 -7.92 -6.14
N LEU A 76 9.03 -6.74 -5.61
CA LEU A 76 9.83 -5.53 -5.83
C LEU A 76 11.20 -5.65 -5.18
N HIS A 77 11.30 -6.21 -3.98
CA HIS A 77 12.58 -6.49 -3.32
C HIS A 77 13.50 -7.36 -4.18
N ARG A 78 12.96 -8.45 -4.76
CA ARG A 78 13.73 -9.37 -5.63
C ARG A 78 14.26 -8.72 -6.91
N SER A 79 13.72 -7.58 -7.33
CA SER A 79 14.27 -6.83 -8.46
C SER A 79 15.61 -6.15 -8.15
N GLY A 80 16.00 -6.06 -6.87
CA GLY A 80 17.20 -5.37 -6.41
C GLY A 80 17.06 -3.84 -6.32
N ILE A 81 15.90 -3.28 -6.70
CA ILE A 81 15.65 -1.84 -6.65
C ILE A 81 15.49 -1.39 -5.20
N LYS A 82 16.24 -0.36 -4.78
CA LYS A 82 16.20 0.18 -3.41
C LYS A 82 15.20 1.31 -3.22
N LEU A 83 15.05 2.13 -4.25
CA LEU A 83 14.08 3.20 -4.35
C LEU A 83 13.61 3.26 -5.80
N GLY A 84 12.31 3.21 -6.02
CA GLY A 84 11.77 3.23 -7.38
C GLY A 84 10.36 3.79 -7.44
N MET A 85 9.98 4.25 -8.63
CA MET A 85 8.62 4.64 -8.94
C MET A 85 8.22 3.99 -10.26
N TRP A 86 7.03 3.40 -10.29
CA TRP A 86 6.45 2.80 -11.50
C TRP A 86 5.21 3.57 -11.89
N LEU A 87 5.10 3.85 -13.18
CA LEU A 87 3.91 4.41 -13.81
C LEU A 87 3.22 3.28 -14.57
N PHE A 88 1.95 3.05 -14.26
CA PHE A 88 1.15 2.01 -14.89
C PHE A 88 0.37 2.59 -16.06
N THR A 89 0.59 2.02 -17.25
CA THR A 89 -0.24 2.27 -18.43
C THR A 89 -1.41 1.27 -18.45
N PRO A 90 -2.47 1.54 -19.25
CA PRO A 90 -3.55 0.58 -19.46
C PRO A 90 -3.06 -0.81 -19.90
N ASP A 91 -1.99 -0.88 -20.69
CA ASP A 91 -1.43 -2.15 -21.19
C ASP A 91 -0.88 -3.03 -20.06
N HIS A 92 -0.34 -2.43 -18.99
CA HIS A 92 0.13 -3.18 -17.82
C HIS A 92 -0.99 -3.96 -17.13
N ARG A 93 -2.26 -3.56 -17.29
CA ARG A 93 -3.42 -4.25 -16.69
C ARG A 93 -3.66 -5.64 -17.28
N ALA A 94 -3.16 -5.88 -18.50
CA ALA A 94 -3.23 -7.18 -19.18
C ALA A 94 -2.04 -8.10 -18.83
N THR A 95 -1.08 -7.63 -18.04
CA THR A 95 0.13 -8.39 -17.69
C THR A 95 0.03 -9.05 -16.31
N ALA A 96 1.02 -9.88 -15.96
CA ALA A 96 1.15 -10.49 -14.64
C ALA A 96 1.30 -9.46 -13.49
N LEU A 97 1.60 -8.19 -13.79
CA LEU A 97 1.60 -7.11 -12.79
C LEU A 97 0.21 -6.87 -12.18
N ASN A 98 -0.86 -7.28 -12.88
CA ASN A 98 -2.23 -7.11 -12.42
C ASN A 98 -2.81 -8.35 -11.72
N SER A 99 -2.00 -9.40 -11.53
CA SER A 99 -2.40 -10.57 -10.75
C SER A 99 -2.69 -10.17 -9.29
N PRO A 100 -3.74 -10.71 -8.64
CA PRO A 100 -4.03 -10.42 -7.23
C PRO A 100 -2.88 -10.86 -6.33
N ARG A 101 -2.40 -9.95 -5.48
CA ARG A 101 -1.35 -10.21 -4.48
C ARG A 101 -1.66 -9.45 -3.20
N GLY A 102 -1.12 -9.93 -2.09
CA GLY A 102 -1.11 -9.12 -0.86
C GLY A 102 -0.25 -7.87 -1.07
N GLN A 103 -0.78 -6.72 -0.68
CA GLN A 103 -0.03 -5.48 -0.51
C GLN A 103 -0.13 -5.05 0.95
N ARG A 104 1.01 -4.71 1.55
CA ARG A 104 1.10 -4.29 2.94
C ARG A 104 0.36 -2.96 3.17
N ALA A 105 -0.36 -2.87 4.29
CA ALA A 105 -1.18 -1.72 4.68
C ALA A 105 -1.11 -1.49 6.20
N ILE A 106 0.06 -1.08 6.70
CA ILE A 106 0.27 -0.77 8.12
C ILE A 106 -0.41 0.56 8.47
N GLY A 107 -1.36 0.51 9.41
CA GLY A 107 -2.08 1.69 9.92
C GLY A 107 -1.44 2.31 11.16
N VAL A 108 -2.24 3.13 11.87
CA VAL A 108 -1.84 3.77 13.14
C VAL A 108 -1.66 2.77 14.29
N SER A 109 -2.28 1.59 14.17
CA SER A 109 -2.10 0.46 15.08
C SER A 109 -1.46 -0.70 14.33
N TYR A 110 -0.43 -1.30 14.92
CA TYR A 110 0.40 -2.29 14.26
C TYR A 110 1.04 -3.27 15.26
N ASP A 111 0.80 -4.56 15.05
CA ASP A 111 1.50 -5.65 15.76
C ASP A 111 2.46 -6.36 14.79
N PRO A 112 3.78 -6.18 14.92
CA PRO A 112 4.77 -6.83 14.06
C PRO A 112 4.68 -8.36 14.06
N SER A 113 4.23 -8.97 15.15
CA SER A 113 4.11 -10.43 15.24
C SER A 113 2.99 -10.99 14.35
N ARG A 114 2.07 -10.12 13.90
CA ARG A 114 0.91 -10.44 13.07
C ARG A 114 0.97 -9.73 11.71
N ASP A 115 2.14 -9.21 11.29
CA ASP A 115 2.29 -8.46 10.03
C ASP A 115 1.74 -9.24 8.83
N ALA A 116 2.24 -10.46 8.64
CA ALA A 116 1.91 -11.32 7.51
C ALA A 116 0.43 -11.72 7.43
N THR A 117 -0.29 -11.73 8.56
CA THR A 117 -1.70 -12.14 8.61
C THR A 117 -2.66 -10.97 8.56
N ASP A 118 -2.33 -9.87 9.23
CA ASP A 118 -3.31 -8.81 9.51
C ASP A 118 -3.13 -7.59 8.60
N ASN A 119 -1.96 -7.44 7.96
CA ASN A 119 -1.60 -6.20 7.25
C ASN A 119 -1.52 -6.35 5.73
N TYR A 120 -1.96 -7.46 5.14
CA TYR A 120 -1.90 -7.67 3.68
C TYR A 120 -3.27 -7.61 3.03
N VAL A 121 -3.50 -6.56 2.24
CA VAL A 121 -4.75 -6.35 1.50
C VAL A 121 -4.64 -6.99 0.11
N PRO A 122 -5.57 -7.90 -0.28
CA PRO A 122 -5.65 -8.41 -1.64
C PRO A 122 -5.79 -7.26 -2.65
N THR A 123 -4.82 -7.16 -3.56
CA THR A 123 -4.66 -6.00 -4.43
C THR A 123 -4.34 -6.42 -5.86
N ARG A 124 -5.04 -5.80 -6.82
CA ARG A 124 -4.63 -5.75 -8.22
C ARG A 124 -3.92 -4.43 -8.49
N LEU A 125 -2.59 -4.46 -8.53
CA LEU A 125 -1.76 -3.26 -8.36
C LEU A 125 -2.05 -2.17 -9.41
N THR A 126 -2.07 -2.55 -10.68
CA THR A 126 -2.26 -1.63 -11.83
C THR A 126 -3.71 -1.12 -12.01
N GLN A 127 -4.64 -1.65 -11.23
CA GLN A 127 -6.03 -1.17 -11.16
C GLN A 127 -6.24 -0.29 -9.92
N ARG A 128 -5.59 -0.64 -8.80
CA ARG A 128 -5.64 0.11 -7.54
C ARG A 128 -4.94 1.47 -7.65
N TYR A 129 -3.86 1.55 -8.42
CA TYR A 129 -3.07 2.78 -8.59
C TYR A 129 -2.68 3.02 -10.06
N ASP A 130 -2.41 4.28 -10.39
CA ASP A 130 -1.71 4.66 -11.63
C ASP A 130 -0.19 4.67 -11.44
N ALA A 131 0.27 4.85 -10.21
CA ALA A 131 1.69 4.79 -9.91
C ALA A 131 1.95 4.20 -8.51
N LEU A 132 3.12 3.62 -8.31
CA LEU A 132 3.57 3.10 -7.03
C LEU A 132 4.99 3.57 -6.74
N ILE A 133 5.21 4.12 -5.54
CA ILE A 133 6.54 4.34 -4.96
C ILE A 133 6.92 3.11 -4.13
N PHE A 134 8.14 2.62 -4.30
CA PHE A 134 8.73 1.57 -3.48
C PHE A 134 9.97 2.08 -2.78
N ILE A 135 10.06 1.82 -1.48
CA ILE A 135 11.25 2.05 -0.66
C ILE A 135 11.60 0.72 -0.01
N ASP A 136 12.73 0.11 -0.36
CA ASP A 136 13.06 -1.25 0.08
C ASP A 136 13.11 -1.36 1.61
N THR A 137 13.87 -0.45 2.24
CA THR A 137 13.99 -0.36 3.69
C THR A 137 13.60 1.04 4.16
N THR A 138 12.62 1.14 5.05
CA THR A 138 12.19 2.40 5.63
C THR A 138 12.76 2.63 7.03
N THR A 139 12.82 3.89 7.44
CA THR A 139 13.08 4.28 8.83
C THR A 139 11.86 5.00 9.38
N ALA A 140 11.52 4.75 10.64
CA ALA A 140 10.40 5.41 11.30
C ALA A 140 10.57 6.93 11.28
N VAL A 141 9.47 7.63 10.98
CA VAL A 141 9.44 9.09 11.04
C VAL A 141 9.71 9.55 12.47
N ALA A 142 10.54 10.58 12.62
CA ALA A 142 10.70 11.26 13.89
C ALA A 142 9.48 12.16 14.15
N PRO A 143 8.86 12.10 15.35
CA PRO A 143 7.85 13.07 15.73
C PRO A 143 8.41 14.50 15.61
N ILE A 144 7.61 15.41 15.07
CA ILE A 144 7.93 16.83 15.08
C ILE A 144 7.57 17.32 16.48
N ASN A 145 8.59 17.66 17.27
CA ASN A 145 8.43 18.27 18.60
C ASN A 145 8.12 19.76 18.49
#